data_AF-A0A143H8G4-F1
#
_entry.id   AF-A0A143H8G4-F1
#
_cell.length_a   1.000
_cell.length_b   1.000
_cell.length_c   1.000
_cell.angle_alpha   90.00
_cell.angle_beta   90.00
_cell.angle_gamma   90.00
#
_symmetry.space_group_name_H-M   'P 1'
#
loop_
_entity.id
_entity.type
_entity.pdbx_description
1 polymer ?
#
loop_
_entity_poly.entity_id
_entity_poly.type
_entity_poly.pdbx_seq_one_letter_code
_entity_poly.pdbx_strand_id
1 'polypeptide(L)'
;MKKINRNIGITIFKRTGILIKYPHVDLLKELVTATISIEEDVKMTVIVDLKLNTIAKEGCMDEILEILPDYDEDSYIEQIKHWAEVFIDNQIIDPQAYFDKLL
;
A
#
# COMPACT_ATOMS: atom_id res chain seq x y z
N MET A 1 -18.10 -50.54 12.37
CA MET A 1 -17.93 -49.11 12.72
C MET A 1 -17.13 -48.42 11.62
N LYS A 2 -17.72 -47.45 10.91
CA LYS A 2 -17.07 -46.73 9.79
C LYS A 2 -16.35 -45.50 10.39
N LYS A 3 -15.00 -45.44 10.30
CA LYS A 3 -14.22 -44.27 10.73
C LYS A 3 -14.52 -43.11 9.79
N ILE A 4 -15.19 -42.07 10.28
CA ILE A 4 -15.35 -40.80 9.57
C ILE A 4 -14.05 -40.03 9.75
N ASN A 5 -13.23 -39.98 8.71
CA ASN A 5 -11.99 -39.20 8.71
C ASN A 5 -12.37 -37.75 8.38
N ARG A 6 -12.52 -36.90 9.40
CA ARG A 6 -12.76 -35.46 9.21
C ARG A 6 -11.40 -34.80 8.99
N ASN A 7 -10.95 -34.70 7.74
CA ASN A 7 -9.86 -33.80 7.38
C ASN A 7 -10.38 -32.37 7.58
N ILE A 8 -10.11 -31.80 8.75
CA ILE A 8 -10.34 -30.39 9.03
C ILE A 8 -9.17 -29.65 8.38
N GLY A 9 -9.35 -29.15 7.16
CA GLY A 9 -8.40 -28.23 6.55
C GLY A 9 -8.40 -26.93 7.36
N ILE A 10 -7.22 -26.50 7.80
CA ILE A 10 -7.05 -25.24 8.54
C ILE A 10 -6.28 -24.29 7.62
N THR A 11 -6.86 -23.13 7.34
CA THR A 11 -6.16 -22.05 6.63
C THR A 11 -5.50 -21.14 7.65
N ILE A 12 -4.20 -20.92 7.50
CA ILE A 12 -3.44 -19.99 8.33
C ILE A 12 -3.22 -18.71 7.51
N PHE A 13 -3.77 -17.61 7.97
CA PHE A 13 -3.48 -16.29 7.41
C PHE A 13 -2.11 -15.82 7.90
N LYS A 14 -1.18 -15.62 6.98
CA LYS A 14 0.13 -15.02 7.27
C LYS A 14 0.20 -13.67 6.55
N ARG A 15 0.65 -12.61 7.24
CA ARG A 15 0.92 -11.33 6.59
C ARG A 15 2.06 -11.53 5.58
N THR A 16 1.93 -10.90 4.42
CA THR A 16 2.93 -10.94 3.35
C THR A 16 4.18 -10.13 3.68
N GLY A 17 4.10 -9.26 4.70
CA GLY A 17 5.19 -8.32 5.02
C GLY A 17 5.23 -7.09 4.12
N ILE A 18 4.32 -7.01 3.14
CA ILE A 18 4.17 -5.85 2.24
C ILE A 18 3.45 -4.74 2.98
N LEU A 19 4.02 -3.54 2.96
CA LEU A 19 3.48 -2.37 3.64
C LEU A 19 3.61 -1.13 2.78
N ILE A 20 2.50 -0.41 2.64
CA ILE A 20 2.45 0.92 2.03
C ILE A 20 2.46 1.95 3.16
N LYS A 21 3.37 2.92 3.09
CA LYS A 21 3.42 4.08 3.99
C LYS A 21 3.33 5.36 3.19
N TYR A 22 2.87 6.43 3.84
CA TYR A 22 2.80 7.76 3.27
C TYR A 22 3.64 8.72 4.12
N PRO A 23 4.98 8.66 4.02
CA PRO A 23 5.87 9.40 4.91
C PRO A 23 5.78 10.92 4.77
N HIS A 24 5.19 11.45 3.69
CA HIS A 24 5.12 12.88 3.47
C HIS A 24 3.86 13.29 2.70
N VAL A 25 3.17 14.31 3.21
CA VAL A 25 2.04 15.00 2.56
C VAL A 25 2.30 16.51 2.60
N ASP A 26 2.41 17.13 1.43
CA ASP A 26 2.48 18.58 1.27
C ASP A 26 1.12 19.09 0.80
N LEU A 27 0.34 19.63 1.73
CA LEU A 27 -1.00 20.17 1.45
C LEU A 27 -0.96 21.40 0.54
N LEU A 28 0.13 22.18 0.54
CA LEU A 28 0.23 23.41 -0.27
C LEU A 28 0.58 23.10 -1.73
N LYS A 29 1.43 22.08 -1.93
CA LYS A 29 1.80 21.62 -3.27
C LYS A 29 0.89 20.52 -3.80
N GLU A 30 0.01 19.99 -2.97
CA GLU A 30 -0.84 18.83 -3.26
C GLU A 30 -0.01 17.63 -3.70
N LEU A 31 1.08 17.39 -2.97
CA LEU A 31 2.07 16.37 -3.28
C LEU A 31 2.15 15.35 -2.15
N VAL A 32 2.05 14.06 -2.51
CA VAL A 32 2.11 12.95 -1.57
C VAL A 32 3.20 11.99 -1.98
N THR A 33 4.08 11.65 -1.03
CA THR A 33 5.08 10.61 -1.20
C THR A 33 4.60 9.36 -0.48
N ALA A 34 4.51 8.26 -1.21
CA ALA A 34 4.23 6.93 -0.70
C ALA A 34 5.45 6.01 -0.91
N THR A 35 5.63 5.06 -0.01
CA THR A 35 6.64 4.00 -0.14
C THR A 35 5.99 2.63 -0.01
N ILE A 36 6.42 1.69 -0.83
CA ILE A 36 6.02 0.29 -0.78
C ILE A 36 7.25 -0.52 -0.35
N SER A 37 7.09 -1.30 0.71
CA SER A 37 8.19 -2.03 1.35
C SER A 37 7.86 -3.50 1.58
N ILE A 38 8.87 -4.36 1.58
CA ILE A 38 8.81 -5.75 2.04
C ILE A 38 9.67 -5.84 3.30
N GLU A 39 9.09 -6.24 4.44
CA GLU A 39 9.84 -6.38 5.70
C GLU A 39 10.69 -5.14 6.05
N GLU A 40 10.14 -3.95 5.79
CA GLU A 40 10.77 -2.63 5.99
C GLU A 40 11.80 -2.19 4.93
N ASP A 41 12.17 -3.06 3.98
CA ASP A 41 13.00 -2.68 2.83
C ASP A 41 12.16 -2.00 1.74
N VAL A 42 12.46 -0.73 1.44
CA VAL A 42 11.70 0.07 0.47
C VAL A 42 12.05 -0.36 -0.94
N LYS A 43 11.08 -0.93 -1.66
CA LYS A 43 11.25 -1.41 -3.04
C LYS A 43 10.84 -0.38 -4.08
N MET A 44 9.83 0.42 -3.75
CA MET A 44 9.33 1.47 -4.62
C MET A 44 8.93 2.71 -3.80
N THR A 45 9.26 3.87 -4.35
CA THR A 45 8.74 5.17 -3.90
C THR A 45 7.87 5.74 -5.02
N VAL A 46 6.66 6.20 -4.66
CA VAL A 46 5.71 6.81 -5.57
C VAL A 46 5.44 8.23 -5.10
N ILE A 47 5.62 9.20 -5.98
CA ILE A 47 5.30 10.61 -5.75
C ILE A 47 4.09 10.95 -6.60
N VAL A 48 2.99 11.28 -5.95
CA VAL A 48 1.75 11.73 -6.60
C VAL A 48 1.69 13.25 -6.48
N ASP A 49 1.66 13.93 -7.62
CA ASP A 49 1.42 15.37 -7.72
C ASP A 49 0.01 15.55 -8.28
N LEU A 50 -0.95 15.85 -7.41
CA LEU A 50 -2.36 16.01 -7.80
C LEU A 50 -2.59 17.33 -8.55
N LYS A 51 -1.77 18.35 -8.27
CA LYS A 51 -1.85 19.65 -8.92
C LYS A 51 -1.50 19.60 -10.40
N LEU A 52 -0.47 18.83 -10.75
CA LEU A 52 -0.05 18.57 -12.12
C LEU A 52 -0.70 17.31 -12.71
N ASN A 53 -1.43 16.54 -11.90
CA ASN A 53 -1.97 15.23 -12.23
C ASN A 53 -0.90 14.28 -12.82
N THR A 54 0.25 14.23 -12.16
CA THR A 54 1.38 13.38 -12.56
C THR A 54 1.76 12.42 -11.44
N ILE A 55 2.35 11.30 -11.85
CA ILE A 55 2.89 10.29 -10.95
C ILE A 55 4.33 10.02 -11.36
N ALA A 56 5.25 10.16 -10.42
CA ALA A 56 6.63 9.74 -10.58
C ALA A 56 6.89 8.52 -9.69
N LYS A 57 7.70 7.59 -10.19
CA LYS A 57 8.09 6.38 -9.46
C LYS A 57 9.59 6.17 -9.51
N GLU A 58 10.13 5.67 -8.42
CA GLU A 58 11.51 5.24 -8.27
C GLU A 58 11.53 3.83 -7.66
N GLY A 59 12.36 2.93 -8.20
CA GLY A 59 12.40 1.53 -7.80
C GLY A 59 11.51 0.62 -8.66
N CYS A 60 11.27 -0.61 -8.18
CA CYS A 60 10.56 -1.66 -8.94
C CYS A 60 9.71 -2.54 -8.01
N MET A 61 8.62 -3.09 -8.56
CA MET A 61 7.69 -3.98 -7.86
C MET A 61 8.01 -5.48 -8.04
N ASP A 62 9.03 -5.87 -8.80
CA ASP A 62 9.29 -7.27 -9.17
C ASP A 62 9.22 -8.24 -7.97
N GLU A 63 9.95 -7.96 -6.88
CA GLU A 63 9.93 -8.81 -5.67
C GLU A 63 8.54 -8.87 -5.01
N ILE A 64 7.76 -7.79 -5.09
CA ILE A 64 6.40 -7.74 -4.53
C ILE A 64 5.45 -8.59 -5.38
N LEU A 65 5.57 -8.51 -6.70
CA LEU A 65 4.75 -9.27 -7.65
C LEU A 65 5.10 -10.75 -7.66
N GLU A 66 6.33 -11.13 -7.31
CA GLU A 66 6.69 -12.54 -7.08
C GLU A 66 5.96 -13.12 -5.84
N ILE A 67 5.77 -12.32 -4.79
CA ILE A 67 5.03 -12.72 -3.57
C ILE A 67 3.52 -12.70 -3.81
N LEU A 68 3.03 -11.73 -4.59
CA LEU A 68 1.62 -11.49 -4.88
C LEU A 68 1.37 -11.41 -6.41
N PRO A 69 1.42 -12.55 -7.13
CA PRO A 69 1.35 -12.57 -8.59
C PRO A 69 -0.03 -12.24 -9.15
N ASP A 70 -1.07 -12.26 -8.31
CA ASP A 70 -2.44 -11.89 -8.68
C ASP A 70 -2.67 -10.37 -8.67
N TYR A 71 -1.67 -9.58 -8.27
CA TYR A 71 -1.70 -8.12 -8.28
C TYR A 71 -0.79 -7.59 -9.38
N ASP A 72 -1.04 -6.36 -9.83
CA ASP A 72 -0.18 -5.63 -10.75
C ASP A 72 0.28 -4.31 -10.13
N GLU A 73 1.34 -3.72 -10.71
CA GLU A 73 1.88 -2.45 -10.24
C GLU A 73 0.85 -1.31 -10.35
N ASP A 74 0.05 -1.29 -11.42
CA ASP A 74 -0.94 -0.24 -11.67
C ASP A 74 -1.99 -0.19 -10.55
N SER A 75 -2.43 -1.34 -10.04
CA SER A 75 -3.36 -1.45 -8.91
C SER A 75 -2.81 -0.81 -7.63
N TYR A 76 -1.51 -0.97 -7.35
CA TYR A 76 -0.87 -0.30 -6.22
C TYR A 76 -0.77 1.21 -6.43
N ILE A 77 -0.43 1.64 -7.64
CA ILE A 77 -0.35 3.06 -8.00
C ILE A 77 -1.73 3.73 -7.89
N GLU A 78 -2.79 3.08 -8.37
CA GLU A 78 -4.17 3.54 -8.24
C GLU A 78 -4.60 3.66 -6.78
N GLN A 79 -4.28 2.66 -5.96
CA GLN A 79 -4.54 2.71 -4.51
C GLN A 79 -3.80 3.88 -3.85
N ILE A 80 -2.54 4.11 -4.21
CA ILE A 80 -1.73 5.22 -3.70
C ILE A 80 -2.32 6.56 -4.11
N LYS A 81 -2.71 6.72 -5.39
CA LYS A 81 -3.35 7.93 -5.89
C LYS A 81 -4.66 8.21 -5.15
N HIS A 82 -5.51 7.20 -4.98
CA HIS A 82 -6.78 7.35 -4.26
C HIS A 82 -6.57 7.86 -2.83
N TRP A 83 -5.62 7.29 -2.09
CA TRP A 83 -5.30 7.78 -0.74
C TRP A 83 -4.70 9.17 -0.74
N ALA A 84 -3.86 9.51 -1.73
CA ALA A 84 -3.35 10.87 -1.87
C ALA A 84 -4.49 11.89 -2.02
N GLU A 85 -5.50 11.60 -2.86
CA GLU A 85 -6.70 12.43 -3.01
C GLU A 85 -7.42 12.59 -1.67
N VAL A 86 -7.65 11.49 -0.94
CA VAL A 86 -8.27 11.52 0.39
C VAL A 86 -7.48 12.41 1.36
N PHE A 87 -6.15 12.34 1.37
CA PHE A 87 -5.34 13.16 2.27
C PHE A 87 -5.40 14.65 1.95
N ILE A 88 -5.34 15.02 0.67
CA ILE A 88 -5.42 16.42 0.25
C ILE A 88 -6.84 16.97 0.51
N ASP A 89 -7.88 16.25 0.10
CA ASP A 89 -9.28 16.68 0.25
C ASP A 89 -9.67 16.88 1.72
N ASN A 90 -9.16 16.04 2.62
CA ASN A 90 -9.47 16.08 4.05
C ASN A 90 -8.42 16.84 4.88
N GLN A 91 -7.43 17.48 4.23
CA GLN A 91 -6.36 18.24 4.90
C GLN A 91 -5.58 17.40 5.94
N ILE A 92 -5.31 16.13 5.62
CA ILE A 92 -4.59 15.19 6.47
C ILE A 92 -3.09 15.31 6.18
N ILE A 93 -2.34 15.86 7.14
CA ILE A 93 -0.88 16.00 7.03
C ILE A 93 -0.09 14.80 7.59
N ASP A 94 -0.72 14.02 8.48
CA ASP A 94 -0.12 12.85 9.11
C ASP A 94 -0.99 11.61 8.83
N PRO A 95 -0.73 10.90 7.72
CA PRO A 95 -1.45 9.68 7.36
C PRO A 95 -1.33 8.58 8.41
N GLN A 96 -0.18 8.45 9.09
CA GLN A 96 0.01 7.40 10.09
C GLN A 96 -0.94 7.63 11.27
N ALA A 97 -0.97 8.85 11.82
CA ALA A 97 -1.89 9.20 12.89
C ALA A 97 -3.37 9.11 12.47
N TYR A 98 -3.67 9.31 11.19
CA TYR A 98 -5.02 9.10 10.65
C TYR A 98 -5.41 7.61 10.66
N PHE A 99 -4.55 6.73 10.16
CA PHE A 99 -4.80 5.29 10.15
C PHE A 99 -4.84 4.69 11.57
N ASP A 100 -3.99 5.15 12.48
CA ASP A 100 -3.95 4.69 13.86
C ASP A 100 -5.25 4.99 14.63
N LYS A 101 -6.02 6.01 14.23
CA LYS A 101 -7.33 6.32 14.81
C LYS A 101 -8.47 5.45 14.29
N LEU A 102 -8.26 4.78 13.16
CA LEU A 102 -9.26 3.91 12.51
C LEU A 102 -9.17 2.45 12.99
N LEU A 103 -8.05 2.08 13.62
CA LEU A 103 -7.77 0.75 14.19
C LEU A 103 -8.12 0.69 15.68
#